data_AF-A0A447KTY4-F1
#
_entry.id   AF-A0A447KTY4-F1
#
_cell.length_a   1.000
_cell.length_b   1.000
_cell.length_c   1.000
_cell.angle_alpha   90.00
_cell.angle_beta   90.00
_cell.angle_gamma   90.00
#
_symmetry.space_group_name_H-M   'P 1'
#
loop_
_entity.id
_entity.type
_entity.pdbx_description
1 polymer ?
#
loop_
_entity_poly.entity_id
_entity_poly.type
_entity_poly.pdbx_seq_one_letter_code
_entity_poly.pdbx_strand_id
1 'polypeptide(L)'
;MLQLNLANAYVEGNQPAQASKILNRYTFAHPDDPNGWDLLAQASAAQGLRDEELSARAESLALAGRLDQSISLLSNASSLQKLGSLKQARYDARIDQLRQLQQRFRQYQRS
;
A
#
# COMPACT_ATOMS: atom_id res chain seq x y z
N MET A 1 14.14 11.40 0.74
CA MET A 1 15.38 10.94 0.07
C MET A 1 16.27 10.04 0.94
N LEU A 2 16.90 10.52 2.03
CA LEU A 2 17.86 9.69 2.80
C LEU A 2 17.26 8.40 3.40
N GLN A 3 16.02 8.46 3.90
CA GLN A 3 15.34 7.30 4.48
C GLN A 3 15.02 6.22 3.44
N LEU A 4 14.67 6.62 2.22
CA LEU A 4 14.32 5.72 1.12
C LEU A 4 15.56 4.97 0.63
N ASN A 5 16.69 5.67 0.46
CA ASN A 5 17.97 5.04 0.07
C ASN A 5 18.45 4.04 1.12
N LEU A 6 18.32 4.39 2.42
CA LEU A 6 18.66 3.47 3.51
C LEU A 6 17.74 2.23 3.50
N ALA A 7 16.44 2.42 3.30
CA ALA A 7 15.52 1.31 3.17
C ALA A 7 15.85 0.41 1.98
N ASN A 8 16.24 0.98 0.84
CA ASN A 8 16.64 0.22 -0.34
C ASN A 8 17.88 -0.63 -0.05
N ALA A 9 18.89 -0.04 0.61
CA ALA A 9 20.08 -0.78 1.03
C ALA A 9 19.75 -1.93 2.00
N TYR A 10 18.75 -1.79 2.87
CA TYR A 10 18.28 -2.89 3.72
C TYR A 10 17.57 -3.99 2.93
N VAL A 11 16.81 -3.66 1.89
CA VAL A 11 16.20 -4.67 1.01
C VAL A 11 17.29 -5.44 0.27
N GLU A 12 18.25 -4.74 -0.34
CA GLU A 12 19.39 -5.35 -1.05
C GLU A 12 20.30 -6.17 -0.11
N GLY A 13 20.46 -5.72 1.14
CA GLY A 13 21.23 -6.40 2.18
C GLY A 13 20.50 -7.57 2.86
N ASN A 14 19.41 -8.08 2.27
CA ASN A 14 18.59 -9.18 2.80
C ASN A 14 18.06 -8.93 4.24
N GLN A 15 17.76 -7.68 4.56
CA GLN A 15 17.18 -7.24 5.84
C GLN A 15 15.79 -6.59 5.65
N PRO A 16 14.82 -7.30 5.04
CA PRO A 16 13.55 -6.71 4.64
C PRO A 16 12.68 -6.24 5.82
N ALA A 17 12.86 -6.82 7.01
CA ALA A 17 12.18 -6.38 8.22
C ALA A 17 12.63 -4.99 8.70
N GLN A 18 13.92 -4.65 8.55
CA GLN A 18 14.42 -3.31 8.87
C GLN A 18 13.97 -2.29 7.83
N ALA A 19 14.02 -2.68 6.55
CA ALA A 19 13.47 -1.87 5.46
C ALA A 19 12.00 -1.53 5.72
N SER A 20 11.17 -2.52 6.03
CA SER A 20 9.73 -2.33 6.24
C SER A 20 9.41 -1.39 7.40
N LYS A 21 10.19 -1.41 8.50
CA LYS A 21 9.99 -0.45 9.60
C LYS A 21 10.21 0.99 9.17
N ILE A 22 11.26 1.23 8.39
CA ILE A 22 11.56 2.57 7.85
C ILE A 22 10.49 2.97 6.84
N LEU A 23 10.14 2.06 5.94
CA LEU A 23 9.19 2.30 4.86
C LEU A 23 7.79 2.57 5.36
N ASN A 24 7.30 1.86 6.39
CA ASN A 24 6.01 2.15 7.01
C ASN A 24 5.92 3.58 7.56
N ARG A 25 7.01 4.12 8.12
CA ARG A 25 7.05 5.52 8.58
C ARG A 25 7.16 6.47 7.40
N TYR A 26 7.95 6.12 6.39
CA TYR A 26 8.15 6.92 5.20
C TYR A 26 6.85 7.09 4.40
N THR A 27 6.15 6.00 4.08
CA THR A 27 4.90 6.04 3.31
C THR A 27 3.76 6.71 4.07
N PHE A 28 3.78 6.68 5.41
CA PHE A 28 2.87 7.49 6.22
C PHE A 28 3.14 9.00 6.10
N ALA A 29 4.41 9.41 6.09
CA ALA A 29 4.80 10.82 5.98
C ALA A 29 4.76 11.35 4.53
N HIS A 30 4.92 10.47 3.55
CA HIS A 30 4.99 10.76 2.11
C HIS A 30 4.04 9.83 1.34
N PRO A 31 2.72 9.90 1.57
CA PRO A 31 1.75 8.97 0.99
C PRO A 31 1.59 9.11 -0.52
N ASP A 32 2.08 10.20 -1.10
CA ASP A 32 2.05 10.56 -2.51
C ASP A 32 3.29 10.09 -3.31
N ASP A 33 4.31 9.52 -2.65
CA ASP A 33 5.50 8.98 -3.30
C ASP A 33 5.34 7.47 -3.61
N PRO A 34 5.11 7.08 -4.88
CA PRO A 34 4.91 5.67 -5.24
C PRO A 34 6.16 4.81 -5.01
N ASN A 35 7.37 5.39 -5.03
CA ASN A 35 8.60 4.61 -4.83
C ASN A 35 8.66 4.01 -3.42
N GLY A 36 8.15 4.75 -2.43
CA GLY A 36 8.07 4.26 -1.05
C GLY A 36 7.14 3.06 -0.91
N TRP A 37 5.99 3.11 -1.59
CA TRP A 37 5.01 2.01 -1.61
C TRP A 37 5.53 0.78 -2.35
N ASP A 38 6.17 0.97 -3.51
CA ASP A 38 6.75 -0.13 -4.27
C ASP A 38 7.88 -0.83 -3.52
N LEU A 39 8.72 -0.08 -2.82
CA LEU A 39 9.79 -0.65 -1.99
C LEU A 39 9.22 -1.34 -0.75
N LEU A 40 8.16 -0.80 -0.15
CA LEU A 40 7.45 -1.44 0.97
C LEU A 40 6.83 -2.77 0.52
N ALA A 41 6.21 -2.82 -0.66
CA ALA A 41 5.67 -4.05 -1.23
C ALA A 41 6.76 -5.11 -1.40
N GLN A 42 7.93 -4.75 -1.94
CA GLN A 42 9.07 -5.66 -2.08
C GLN A 42 9.56 -6.18 -0.72
N ALA A 43 9.71 -5.29 0.27
CA ALA A 43 10.15 -5.66 1.60
C ALA A 43 9.13 -6.57 2.32
N SER A 44 7.83 -6.32 2.17
CA SER A 44 6.77 -7.17 2.71
C SER A 44 6.73 -8.54 2.02
N ALA A 45 6.90 -8.58 0.70
CA ALA A 45 6.98 -9.82 -0.07
C ALA A 45 8.17 -10.69 0.38
N ALA A 46 9.34 -10.09 0.57
CA ALA A 46 10.55 -10.77 1.05
C ALA A 46 10.39 -11.34 2.48
N GLN A 47 9.44 -10.83 3.26
CA GLN A 47 9.09 -11.36 4.58
C GLN A 47 7.92 -12.36 4.56
N GLY A 48 7.28 -12.58 3.41
CA GLY A 48 6.07 -13.40 3.31
C GLY A 48 4.82 -12.73 3.91
N LEU A 49 4.84 -11.41 4.13
CA LEU A 49 3.72 -10.64 4.67
C LEU A 49 2.75 -10.26 3.53
N ARG A 50 1.95 -11.23 3.08
CA ARG A 50 1.15 -11.11 1.86
C ARG A 50 0.09 -10.02 1.92
N ASP A 51 -0.60 -9.84 3.06
CA ASP A 51 -1.59 -8.78 3.21
C ASP A 51 -0.94 -7.39 3.09
N GLU A 52 0.22 -7.21 3.72
CA GLU A 52 0.96 -5.94 3.69
C GLU A 52 1.49 -5.65 2.28
N GLU A 53 2.02 -6.66 1.58
CA GLU A 53 2.42 -6.54 0.17
C GLU A 53 1.25 -6.07 -0.70
N LEU A 54 0.10 -6.73 -0.60
CA LEU A 54 -1.09 -6.39 -1.38
C LEU A 54 -1.55 -4.96 -1.08
N SER A 55 -1.53 -4.56 0.20
CA SER A 55 -1.91 -3.21 0.59
C SER A 55 -0.95 -2.15 0.03
N ALA A 56 0.37 -2.37 0.09
CA ALA A 56 1.35 -1.44 -0.44
C ALA A 56 1.26 -1.32 -1.97
N ARG A 57 1.09 -2.43 -2.69
CA ARG A 57 0.85 -2.41 -4.15
C ARG A 57 -0.44 -1.67 -4.51
N ALA A 58 -1.47 -1.81 -3.68
CA ALA A 58 -2.73 -1.10 -3.90
C ALA A 58 -2.56 0.41 -3.82
N GLU A 59 -1.72 0.91 -2.91
CA GLU A 59 -1.42 2.34 -2.81
C GLU A 59 -0.71 2.86 -4.06
N SER A 60 0.31 2.16 -4.58
CA SER A 60 0.95 2.51 -5.85
C SER A 60 -0.06 2.56 -7.01
N LEU A 61 -0.99 1.61 -7.08
CA LEU A 61 -2.06 1.61 -8.09
C LEU A 61 -3.03 2.78 -7.92
N ALA A 62 -3.36 3.15 -6.67
CA ALA A 62 -4.24 4.27 -6.39
C ALA A 62 -3.60 5.60 -6.86
N LEU A 63 -2.31 5.79 -6.59
CA LEU A 63 -1.55 6.95 -7.06
C LEU A 63 -1.46 7.01 -8.59
N ALA A 64 -1.40 5.87 -9.26
CA ALA A 64 -1.46 5.76 -10.73
C ALA A 64 -2.88 5.92 -11.30
N GLY A 65 -3.89 6.22 -10.48
CA GLY A 65 -5.29 6.38 -10.89
C GLY A 65 -6.03 5.07 -11.18
N ARG A 66 -5.41 3.90 -10.93
CA ARG A 66 -5.97 2.56 -11.17
C ARG A 66 -6.82 2.11 -9.99
N LEU A 67 -7.85 2.90 -9.67
CA LEU A 67 -8.63 2.77 -8.43
C LEU A 67 -9.34 1.41 -8.29
N ASP A 68 -9.91 0.86 -9.36
CA ASP A 68 -10.61 -0.45 -9.30
C ASP A 68 -9.65 -1.59 -8.91
N GLN A 69 -8.44 -1.56 -9.46
CA GLN A 69 -7.44 -2.59 -9.19
C GLN A 69 -6.85 -2.44 -7.79
N SER A 70 -6.66 -1.20 -7.34
CA SER A 70 -6.28 -0.90 -5.96
C SER A 70 -7.31 -1.46 -4.96
N ILE A 71 -8.60 -1.20 -5.18
CA ILE A 71 -9.70 -1.72 -4.35
C ILE A 71 -9.71 -3.25 -4.33
N SER A 72 -9.48 -3.90 -5.48
CA SER A 72 -9.41 -5.36 -5.56
C SER A 72 -8.25 -5.93 -4.72
N LEU A 73 -7.06 -5.32 -4.79
CA LEU A 73 -5.92 -5.75 -3.97
C LEU A 73 -6.18 -5.54 -2.47
N LEU A 74 -6.75 -4.41 -2.06
CA LEU A 74 -7.10 -4.18 -0.65
C LEU A 74 -8.19 -5.13 -0.15
N SER A 75 -9.15 -5.49 -1.00
CA SER A 75 -10.19 -6.48 -0.68
C SER A 75 -9.55 -7.86 -0.42
N ASN A 76 -8.57 -8.24 -1.25
CA ASN A 76 -7.79 -9.46 -1.04
C ASN A 76 -6.91 -9.38 0.23
N ALA A 77 -6.32 -8.22 0.53
CA ALA A 77 -5.56 -8.02 1.77
C ALA A 77 -6.45 -8.16 3.02
N SER A 78 -7.67 -7.58 2.96
CA SER A 78 -8.69 -7.66 4.01
C SER A 78 -9.14 -9.10 4.27
N SER A 79 -9.41 -9.89 3.22
CA SER A 79 -9.87 -11.27 3.36
C SER A 79 -8.83 -12.22 3.95
N LEU A 80 -7.53 -11.88 3.87
CA LEU A 80 -6.45 -12.63 4.52
C LEU A 80 -6.36 -12.39 6.03
N GLN A 81 -7.01 -11.34 6.54
CA GLN A 81 -6.96 -11.00 7.96
C GLN A 81 -8.10 -11.65 8.74
N LYS A 82 -7.87 -11.82 10.05
CA LYS A 82 -8.92 -12.29 10.96
C LYS A 82 -10.07 -11.28 10.98
N LEU A 83 -11.30 -11.78 10.89
CA LEU A 83 -12.51 -10.98 11.03
C LEU A 83 -12.51 -10.18 12.34
N GLY A 84 -12.80 -8.89 12.24
CA GLY A 84 -12.81 -7.93 13.37
C GLY A 84 -11.41 -7.46 13.79
N SER A 85 -10.34 -7.84 13.08
CA SER A 85 -9.00 -7.35 13.40
C SER A 85 -8.81 -5.89 13.00
N LEU A 86 -7.90 -5.20 13.70
CA LEU A 86 -7.55 -3.82 13.36
C LEU A 86 -6.97 -3.69 11.94
N LYS A 87 -6.21 -4.70 11.47
CA LYS A 87 -5.67 -4.71 10.10
C LYS A 87 -6.80 -4.78 9.07
N GLN A 88 -7.77 -5.68 9.26
CA GLN A 88 -8.94 -5.77 8.39
C GLN A 88 -9.67 -4.42 8.32
N ALA A 89 -10.00 -3.83 9.47
CA ALA A 89 -10.70 -2.55 9.55
C ALA A 89 -9.95 -1.41 8.83
N ARG A 90 -8.60 -1.42 8.88
CA ARG A 90 -7.78 -0.44 8.14
C ARG A 90 -7.90 -0.63 6.62
N TYR A 91 -7.82 -1.86 6.13
CA TYR A 91 -7.96 -2.14 4.70
C TYR A 91 -9.36 -1.78 4.20
N ASP A 92 -10.40 -2.11 4.96
CA ASP A 92 -11.79 -1.77 4.62
C ASP A 92 -12.02 -0.26 4.59
N ALA A 93 -11.51 0.48 5.59
CA ALA A 93 -11.59 1.95 5.61
C ALA A 93 -10.88 2.58 4.41
N ARG A 94 -9.75 2.02 3.97
CA ARG A 94 -9.04 2.49 2.78
C ARG A 94 -9.83 2.20 1.49
N ILE A 95 -10.46 1.04 1.39
CA ILE A 95 -11.37 0.71 0.27
C ILE A 95 -12.50 1.74 0.18
N ASP A 96 -13.10 2.13 1.30
CA ASP A 96 -14.16 3.14 1.33
C ASP A 96 -13.66 4.50 0.84
N GLN A 97 -12.47 4.93 1.25
CA GLN A 97 -11.85 6.17 0.75
C GLN A 97 -11.68 6.14 -0.78
N LEU A 98 -11.18 5.02 -1.33
CA LEU A 98 -10.97 4.88 -2.78
C LEU A 98 -12.29 4.84 -3.54
N ARG A 99 -13.34 4.20 -3.00
CA ARG A 99 -14.69 4.20 -3.59
C ARG A 99 -15.29 5.60 -3.65
N GLN A 100 -15.13 6.39 -2.58
CA GLN A 100 -15.56 7.79 -2.58
C GLN A 100 -14.79 8.61 -3.63
N LEU A 101 -13.48 8.37 -3.76
CA LEU A 101 -12.66 9.03 -4.78
C LEU A 101 -13.11 8.67 -6.20
N GLN A 102 -13.43 7.39 -6.48
CA GLN A 102 -13.99 6.98 -7.76
C GLN A 102 -15.30 7.70 -8.08
N GLN A 103 -16.22 7.81 -7.12
CA GLN A 103 -17.48 8.50 -7.33
C GLN A 103 -17.27 9.97 -7.71
N ARG A 104 -16.31 10.65 -7.05
CA ARG A 104 -15.91 12.01 -7.41
C ARG A 104 -15.34 12.10 -8.82
N PHE A 105 -14.55 11.12 -9.27
CA PHE A 105 -14.00 11.14 -10.63
C PHE A 105 -15.02 10.82 -11.73
N ARG A 106 -16.02 9.98 -11.46
CA ARG A 106 -17.07 9.64 -12.43
C ARG A 106 -17.81 10.87 -12.95
N GLN A 107 -17.94 11.93 -12.15
CA GLN A 107 -18.60 13.17 -12.58
C GLN A 107 -17.84 13.89 -13.71
N TYR A 108 -16.53 13.64 -13.85
CA TYR A 108 -15.68 14.23 -14.88
C TYR A 108 -15.50 13.32 -16.12
N GLN A 109 -15.86 12.03 -16.02
CA GLN A 109 -15.80 11.10 -17.15
C GLN A 109 -17.02 11.20 -18.09
N ARG A 110 -18.08 11.91 -17.67
CA ARG A 110 -19.21 12.25 -18.54
C ARG A 110 -18.92 13.57 -19.26
N SER A 111 -18.11 13.53 -20.30
CA SER A 111 -17.93 14.61 -21.30
C SER A 111 -18.04 14.01 -22.69
#